data_AF-A0A7T7XJT3-F1
#
_entry.id   AF-A0A7T7XJT3-F1
#
_cell.length_a   1.000
_cell.length_b   1.000
_cell.length_c   1.000
_cell.angle_alpha   90.00
_cell.angle_beta   90.00
_cell.angle_gamma   90.00
#
_symmetry.space_group_name_H-M   'P 1'
#
loop_
_entity.id
_entity.type
_entity.pdbx_description
1 polymer ?
#
loop_
_entity_poly.entity_id
_entity_poly.type
_entity_poly.pdbx_seq_one_letter_code
_entity_poly.pdbx_strand_id
1 'polypeptide(L)'
;MEKSVYNKKEDALVLAAFGERDMRLLERHCDAGRINLWFEGTACPDLDFLLPCEKLEKLAIFGGNISDYSALGRLPNLKELFMNGRLRRWLDCFDFLGCIRSAEKIQIMNYPMVSSFPNLANCINLETVEISGCKRLTDISNVVTIPRLKSFGISGTQHSAAELEFIARKAGMLAMQVSLKNRKETDAFETIRQRYNLAVWI
;
A
#
# COMPACT_ATOMS: atom_id res chain seq x y z
N MET A 1 7.42 28.57 5.22
CA MET A 1 6.47 27.48 4.88
C MET A 1 6.62 27.22 3.40
N GLU A 2 7.01 26.01 3.02
CA GLU A 2 6.99 25.58 1.62
C GLU A 2 5.55 25.67 1.10
N LYS A 3 5.41 25.99 -0.19
CA LYS A 3 4.11 26.13 -0.84
C LYS A 3 3.77 24.83 -1.54
N SER A 4 2.51 24.43 -1.48
CA SER A 4 2.03 23.30 -2.26
C SER A 4 2.10 23.59 -3.76
N VAL A 5 2.55 22.60 -4.54
CA VAL A 5 2.85 22.73 -5.97
C VAL A 5 2.50 21.43 -6.70
N TYR A 6 1.96 21.56 -7.91
CA TYR A 6 1.83 20.44 -8.84
C TYR A 6 3.09 20.30 -9.70
N ASN A 7 3.72 19.12 -9.64
CA ASN A 7 4.83 18.72 -10.49
C ASN A 7 4.30 17.91 -11.68
N LYS A 8 4.24 18.56 -12.85
CA LYS A 8 3.82 17.95 -14.12
C LYS A 8 4.69 16.77 -14.56
N LYS A 9 5.98 16.75 -14.21
CA LYS A 9 6.90 15.69 -14.66
C LYS A 9 6.60 14.37 -13.95
N GLU A 10 6.10 14.45 -12.73
CA GLU A 10 5.88 13.29 -11.86
C GLU A 10 4.39 13.00 -11.64
N ASP A 11 3.49 13.77 -12.25
CA ASP A 11 2.05 13.81 -11.92
C ASP A 11 1.82 13.79 -10.40
N ALA A 12 2.56 14.68 -9.72
CA ALA A 12 2.63 14.72 -8.27
C ALA A 12 2.12 16.06 -7.74
N LEU A 13 1.14 16.00 -6.85
CA LEU A 13 0.70 17.11 -6.03
C LEU A 13 1.48 17.07 -4.71
N VAL A 14 2.39 18.03 -4.53
CA VAL A 14 3.12 18.22 -3.28
C VAL A 14 2.28 19.11 -2.38
N LEU A 15 1.91 18.58 -1.22
CA LEU A 15 1.07 19.23 -0.22
C LEU A 15 1.93 19.66 0.98
N ALA A 16 2.21 20.95 1.05
CA ALA A 16 2.99 21.57 2.11
C ALA A 16 2.12 22.20 3.22
N ALA A 17 0.81 22.35 2.97
CA ALA A 17 -0.23 22.70 3.96
C ALA A 17 -1.59 22.16 3.51
N PHE A 18 -2.60 22.17 4.39
CA PHE A 18 -4.01 21.95 4.04
C PHE A 18 -4.73 23.30 3.98
N GLY A 19 -4.84 23.88 2.78
CA GLY A 19 -5.57 25.12 2.57
C GLY A 19 -6.24 25.18 1.20
N GLU A 20 -6.98 26.26 0.93
CA GLU A 20 -7.74 26.43 -0.31
C GLU A 20 -6.92 26.30 -1.61
N ARG A 21 -5.61 26.57 -1.55
CA ARG A 21 -4.75 26.43 -2.73
C ARG A 21 -4.56 24.98 -3.13
N ASP A 22 -4.48 24.08 -2.15
CA ASP A 22 -4.37 22.63 -2.37
C ASP A 22 -5.62 22.10 -3.07
N MET A 23 -6.79 22.56 -2.62
CA MET A 23 -8.08 22.21 -3.21
C MET A 23 -8.18 22.70 -4.65
N ARG A 24 -7.79 23.96 -4.92
CA ARG A 24 -7.76 24.50 -6.30
C ARG A 24 -6.77 23.80 -7.22
N LEU A 25 -5.65 23.29 -6.70
CA LEU A 25 -4.73 22.48 -7.47
C LEU A 25 -5.35 21.12 -7.79
N LEU A 26 -6.00 20.49 -6.81
CA LEU A 26 -6.66 19.21 -6.99
C LEU A 26 -7.82 19.28 -7.98
N GLU A 27 -8.68 20.31 -7.91
CA GLU A 27 -9.77 20.54 -8.87
C GLU A 27 -9.29 20.57 -10.32
N ARG A 28 -8.07 21.07 -10.57
CA ARG A 28 -7.48 21.11 -11.92
C ARG A 28 -6.95 19.75 -12.40
N HIS A 29 -6.82 18.80 -11.49
CA HIS A 29 -6.20 17.50 -11.73
C HIS A 29 -7.12 16.33 -11.34
N CYS A 30 -8.38 16.59 -10.98
CA CYS A 30 -9.35 15.56 -10.57
C CYS A 30 -9.75 14.63 -11.71
N ASP A 31 -9.60 15.09 -12.96
CA ASP A 31 -9.78 14.30 -14.17
C ASP A 31 -8.61 13.33 -14.45
N ALA A 32 -7.50 13.42 -13.70
CA ALA A 32 -6.36 12.53 -13.88
C ALA A 32 -6.66 11.13 -13.31
N GLY A 33 -6.32 10.10 -14.07
CA GLY A 33 -6.40 8.70 -13.60
C GLY A 33 -5.36 8.35 -12.53
N ARG A 34 -4.39 9.24 -12.28
CA ARG A 34 -3.33 9.05 -11.30
C ARG A 34 -3.05 10.34 -10.54
N ILE A 35 -2.89 10.22 -9.22
CA ILE A 35 -2.46 11.30 -8.33
C ILE A 35 -1.37 10.78 -7.40
N ASN A 36 -0.27 11.51 -7.29
CA ASN A 36 0.75 11.27 -6.25
C ASN A 36 0.70 12.41 -5.22
N LEU A 37 0.43 12.10 -3.96
CA LEU A 37 0.40 13.05 -2.85
C LEU A 37 1.71 12.98 -2.06
N TRP A 38 2.36 14.12 -1.87
CA TRP A 38 3.58 14.23 -1.08
C TRP A 38 3.33 15.13 0.11
N PHE A 39 3.46 14.58 1.32
CA PHE A 39 3.22 15.33 2.55
C PHE A 39 4.54 15.68 3.24
N GLU A 40 4.82 16.98 3.33
CA GLU A 40 6.04 17.52 3.97
C GLU A 40 5.81 17.85 5.44
N GLY A 41 5.57 16.81 6.25
CA GLY A 41 5.42 16.96 7.70
C GLY A 41 4.11 17.61 8.16
N THR A 42 3.12 17.68 7.28
CA THR A 42 1.79 18.22 7.55
C THR A 42 0.87 17.19 8.19
N ALA A 43 0.05 17.65 9.14
CA ALA A 43 -1.10 16.90 9.64
C ALA A 43 -2.26 17.04 8.67
N CYS A 44 -2.86 15.91 8.31
CA CYS A 44 -3.98 15.76 7.40
C CYS A 44 -5.14 15.19 8.19
N PRO A 45 -6.26 15.90 8.36
CA PRO A 45 -7.40 15.33 9.08
C PRO A 45 -7.97 14.14 8.31
N ASP A 46 -8.15 14.29 6.99
CA ASP A 46 -8.81 13.30 6.14
C ASP A 46 -8.38 13.45 4.68
N LEU A 47 -8.81 12.49 3.85
CA LEU A 47 -8.61 12.49 2.40
C LEU A 47 -9.89 12.81 1.61
N ASP A 48 -10.90 13.44 2.23
CA ASP A 48 -12.21 13.68 1.58
C ASP A 48 -12.09 14.61 0.37
N PHE A 49 -11.03 15.41 0.32
CA PHE A 49 -10.73 16.22 -0.86
C PHE A 49 -10.54 15.39 -2.13
N LEU A 50 -10.20 14.10 -2.05
CA LEU A 50 -10.06 13.23 -3.24
C LEU A 50 -11.39 12.77 -3.82
N LEU A 51 -12.51 12.91 -3.11
CA LEU A 51 -13.81 12.39 -3.53
C LEU A 51 -14.33 12.93 -4.87
N PRO A 52 -14.08 14.21 -5.25
CA PRO A 52 -14.43 14.72 -6.57
C PRO A 52 -13.61 14.10 -7.73
N CYS A 53 -12.50 13.41 -7.44
CA CYS A 53 -11.65 12.77 -8.45
C CYS A 53 -12.23 11.43 -8.90
N GLU A 54 -13.41 11.43 -9.52
CA GLU A 54 -14.17 10.21 -9.87
C GLU A 54 -13.41 9.26 -10.81
N LYS A 55 -12.45 9.77 -11.60
CA LYS A 55 -11.63 9.00 -12.54
C LYS A 55 -10.34 8.45 -11.91
N LEU A 56 -10.08 8.72 -10.63
CA LEU A 56 -8.83 8.33 -9.98
C LEU A 56 -8.71 6.81 -9.89
N GLU A 57 -7.77 6.24 -10.64
CA GLU A 57 -7.47 4.81 -10.63
C GLU A 57 -6.23 4.47 -9.80
N LYS A 58 -5.27 5.39 -9.73
CA LYS A 58 -3.97 5.16 -9.07
C LYS A 58 -3.64 6.28 -8.09
N LEU A 59 -3.48 5.93 -6.82
CA LEU A 59 -3.09 6.88 -5.79
C LEU A 59 -1.77 6.46 -5.15
N ALA A 60 -0.81 7.37 -5.13
CA ALA A 60 0.42 7.19 -4.37
C ALA A 60 0.49 8.23 -3.25
N ILE A 61 0.66 7.78 -2.01
CA ILE A 61 0.79 8.63 -0.82
C ILE A 61 2.21 8.50 -0.28
N PHE A 62 2.92 9.62 -0.18
CA PHE A 62 4.27 9.70 0.35
C PHE A 62 4.27 10.53 1.64
N GLY A 63 4.46 9.86 2.78
CA GLY A 63 4.48 10.47 4.10
C GLY A 63 3.09 10.94 4.57
N GLY A 64 3.09 11.91 5.48
CA GLY A 64 1.86 12.54 6.01
C GLY A 64 1.40 11.95 7.33
N ASN A 65 0.78 12.80 8.16
CA ASN A 65 0.05 12.36 9.34
C ASN A 65 -1.45 12.46 9.05
N ILE A 66 -1.97 11.47 8.34
CA ILE A 66 -3.39 11.37 7.95
C ILE A 66 -4.15 10.68 9.07
N SER A 67 -5.17 11.35 9.61
CA SER A 67 -5.97 10.84 10.73
C SER A 67 -7.12 9.95 10.25
N ASP A 68 -7.71 10.25 9.10
CA ASP A 68 -8.80 9.46 8.50
C ASP A 68 -8.53 9.09 7.03
N TYR A 69 -8.58 7.79 6.74
CA TYR A 69 -8.43 7.22 5.40
C TYR A 69 -9.77 6.76 4.80
N SER A 70 -10.91 7.01 5.46
CA SER A 70 -12.24 6.53 5.07
C SER A 70 -12.63 6.91 3.63
N ALA A 71 -12.18 8.06 3.14
CA ALA A 71 -12.36 8.50 1.76
C ALA A 71 -11.88 7.47 0.73
N LEU A 72 -10.82 6.71 1.02
CA LEU A 72 -10.26 5.72 0.08
C LEU A 72 -11.25 4.61 -0.25
N GLY A 73 -12.11 4.22 0.70
CA GLY A 73 -13.17 3.24 0.48
C GLY A 73 -14.37 3.77 -0.32
N ARG A 74 -14.43 5.09 -0.54
CA ARG A 74 -15.50 5.79 -1.25
C ARG A 74 -15.10 6.17 -2.69
N LEU A 75 -13.82 6.00 -3.06
CA LEU A 75 -13.35 6.25 -4.42
C LEU A 75 -13.76 5.10 -5.35
N PRO A 76 -14.64 5.33 -6.34
CA PRO A 76 -15.31 4.25 -7.06
C PRO A 76 -14.37 3.46 -7.99
N ASN A 77 -13.31 4.10 -8.47
CA ASN A 77 -12.42 3.54 -9.49
C ASN A 77 -10.98 3.29 -9.00
N LEU A 78 -10.70 3.41 -7.70
CA LEU A 78 -9.35 3.27 -7.17
C LEU A 78 -8.88 1.81 -7.27
N LYS A 79 -7.97 1.52 -8.21
CA LYS A 79 -7.42 0.19 -8.50
C LYS A 79 -6.05 -0.03 -7.86
N GLU A 80 -5.21 0.99 -7.83
CA GLU A 80 -3.84 0.89 -7.31
C GLU A 80 -3.61 1.88 -6.18
N LEU A 81 -3.21 1.37 -5.02
CA LEU A 81 -2.79 2.18 -3.88
C LEU A 81 -1.33 1.90 -3.55
N PHE A 82 -0.52 2.95 -3.58
CA PHE A 82 0.85 2.92 -3.09
C PHE A 82 0.96 3.84 -1.87
N MET A 83 1.50 3.32 -0.76
CA MET A 83 1.72 4.09 0.46
C MET A 83 3.16 3.94 0.92
N ASN A 84 3.87 5.05 1.15
CA ASN A 84 5.22 5.05 1.68
C ASN A 84 5.34 5.99 2.88
N GLY A 85 5.54 5.43 4.08
CA GLY A 85 5.56 6.17 5.33
C GLY A 85 6.76 7.10 5.54
N ARG A 86 7.77 7.09 4.65
CA ARG A 86 8.99 7.92 4.72
C ARG A 86 9.57 8.06 6.14
N LEU A 87 9.66 6.95 6.87
CA LEU A 87 10.26 6.86 8.22
C LEU A 87 9.46 7.54 9.36
N ARG A 88 8.19 7.91 9.17
CA ARG A 88 7.36 8.51 10.22
C ARG A 88 6.52 7.45 10.97
N ARG A 89 6.30 7.70 12.27
CA ARG A 89 5.96 6.68 13.29
C ARG A 89 4.48 6.65 13.72
N TRP A 90 3.56 7.27 12.99
CA TRP A 90 2.23 7.56 13.53
C TRP A 90 1.15 6.55 13.14
N LEU A 91 1.24 5.95 11.95
CA LEU A 91 0.30 4.90 11.55
C LEU A 91 0.76 3.54 12.08
N ASP A 92 -0.08 2.91 12.87
CA ASP A 92 0.17 1.64 13.56
C ASP A 92 -0.73 0.48 13.07
N CYS A 93 -1.75 0.77 12.28
CA CYS A 93 -2.64 -0.21 11.66
C CYS A 93 -3.05 0.19 10.24
N PHE A 94 -3.61 -0.76 9.49
CA PHE A 94 -4.07 -0.55 8.11
C PHE A 94 -5.54 -0.99 7.91
N ASP A 95 -6.36 -0.98 8.96
CA ASP A 95 -7.72 -1.54 8.90
C ASP A 95 -8.60 -0.90 7.83
N PHE A 96 -8.37 0.39 7.53
CA PHE A 96 -9.04 1.12 6.46
C PHE A 96 -8.89 0.49 5.06
N LEU A 97 -7.82 -0.30 4.82
CA LEU A 97 -7.61 -0.97 3.54
C LEU A 97 -8.75 -1.95 3.21
N GLY A 98 -9.39 -2.54 4.24
CA GLY A 98 -10.52 -3.46 4.06
C GLY A 98 -11.77 -2.80 3.43
N CYS A 99 -11.81 -1.46 3.36
CA CYS A 99 -12.89 -0.71 2.75
C CYS A 99 -12.67 -0.46 1.25
N ILE A 100 -11.47 -0.67 0.71
CA ILE A 100 -11.12 -0.34 -0.68
C ILE A 100 -11.45 -1.52 -1.61
N ARG A 101 -12.74 -1.77 -1.85
CA ARG A 101 -13.22 -2.94 -2.61
C ARG A 101 -12.86 -2.93 -4.09
N SER A 102 -12.55 -1.74 -4.64
CA SER A 102 -12.11 -1.55 -6.02
C SER A 102 -10.63 -1.88 -6.23
N ALA A 103 -9.83 -1.99 -5.17
CA ALA A 103 -8.39 -2.17 -5.30
C ALA A 103 -8.02 -3.53 -5.90
N GLU A 104 -7.14 -3.49 -6.90
CA GLU A 104 -6.51 -4.63 -7.57
C GLU A 104 -5.07 -4.82 -7.08
N LYS A 105 -4.40 -3.73 -6.68
CA LYS A 105 -3.02 -3.73 -6.19
C LYS A 105 -2.84 -2.79 -5.00
N ILE A 106 -2.22 -3.30 -3.94
CA ILE A 106 -1.81 -2.51 -2.77
C ILE A 106 -0.32 -2.69 -2.52
N GLN A 107 0.40 -1.58 -2.39
CA GLN A 107 1.82 -1.55 -2.05
C GLN A 107 2.05 -0.67 -0.82
N ILE A 108 2.73 -1.22 0.18
CA ILE A 108 2.99 -0.56 1.45
C ILE A 108 4.48 -0.58 1.74
N MET A 109 5.07 0.58 2.01
CA MET A 109 6.49 0.73 2.26
C MET A 109 6.77 1.55 3.52
N ASN A 110 7.76 1.13 4.30
CA ASN A 110 8.39 1.93 5.35
C ASN A 110 7.44 2.43 6.46
N TYR A 111 6.55 1.55 6.95
CA TYR A 111 5.75 1.79 8.15
C TYR A 111 6.31 0.99 9.33
N PRO A 112 7.25 1.56 10.12
CA PRO A 112 8.00 0.79 11.11
C PRO A 112 7.19 0.42 12.35
N MET A 113 6.04 1.06 12.59
CA MET A 113 5.23 0.84 13.79
C MET A 113 4.13 -0.21 13.63
N VAL A 114 3.74 -0.53 12.39
CA VAL A 114 2.69 -1.52 12.12
C VAL A 114 3.19 -2.92 12.46
N SER A 115 2.40 -3.63 13.27
CA SER A 115 2.72 -5.00 13.71
C SER A 115 1.82 -6.09 13.14
N SER A 116 0.65 -5.74 12.62
CA SER A 116 -0.31 -6.69 12.04
C SER A 116 -0.80 -6.23 10.67
N PHE A 117 -0.99 -7.19 9.77
CA PHE A 117 -1.64 -6.99 8.49
C PHE A 117 -3.15 -7.11 8.65
N PRO A 118 -3.94 -6.18 8.08
CA PRO A 118 -5.38 -6.12 8.29
C PRO A 118 -6.10 -7.29 7.60
N ASN A 119 -7.34 -7.52 8.00
CA ASN A 119 -8.23 -8.44 7.30
C ASN A 119 -8.78 -7.77 6.03
N LEU A 120 -8.44 -8.32 4.87
CA LEU A 120 -8.82 -7.83 3.55
C LEU A 120 -9.77 -8.79 2.81
N ALA A 121 -10.55 -9.60 3.54
CA ALA A 121 -11.50 -10.55 2.95
C ALA A 121 -12.57 -9.89 2.06
N ASN A 122 -12.86 -8.61 2.29
CA ASN A 122 -13.80 -7.82 1.49
C ASN A 122 -13.19 -7.23 0.21
N CYS A 123 -11.86 -7.29 0.04
CA CYS A 123 -11.15 -6.79 -1.13
C CYS A 123 -11.23 -7.83 -2.27
N ILE A 124 -12.43 -7.99 -2.84
CA ILE A 124 -12.76 -9.06 -3.79
C ILE A 124 -12.02 -8.97 -5.14
N ASN A 125 -11.45 -7.80 -5.46
CA ASN A 125 -10.69 -7.58 -6.69
C ASN A 125 -9.17 -7.57 -6.45
N LEU A 126 -8.71 -7.64 -5.20
CA LEU A 126 -7.29 -7.49 -4.87
C LEU A 126 -6.50 -8.73 -5.29
N GLU A 127 -5.59 -8.54 -6.26
CA GLU A 127 -4.78 -9.60 -6.83
C GLU A 127 -3.31 -9.52 -6.40
N THR A 128 -2.81 -8.31 -6.08
CA THR A 128 -1.41 -8.08 -5.74
C THR A 128 -1.26 -7.31 -4.43
N VAL A 129 -0.45 -7.85 -3.52
CA VAL A 129 -0.04 -7.16 -2.29
C VAL A 129 1.47 -7.17 -2.19
N GLU A 130 2.07 -6.01 -1.97
CA GLU A 130 3.50 -5.89 -1.68
C GLU A 130 3.74 -5.09 -0.40
N ILE A 131 4.56 -5.63 0.49
CA ILE A 131 4.89 -5.00 1.76
C ILE A 131 6.40 -4.93 1.91
N SER A 132 6.94 -3.75 2.18
CA SER A 132 8.38 -3.59 2.38
C SER A 132 8.73 -2.66 3.53
N GLY A 133 9.84 -2.94 4.20
CA GLY A 133 10.39 -2.06 5.25
C GLY A 133 9.49 -1.90 6.48
N CYS A 134 8.47 -2.74 6.66
CA CYS A 134 7.60 -2.76 7.83
C CYS A 134 8.22 -3.64 8.92
N LYS A 135 9.25 -3.10 9.59
CA LYS A 135 10.15 -3.88 10.46
C LYS A 135 9.51 -4.50 11.70
N ARG A 136 8.34 -4.04 12.13
CA ARG A 136 7.61 -4.61 13.29
C ARG A 136 6.44 -5.50 12.87
N LEU A 137 6.19 -5.65 11.56
CA LEU A 137 5.13 -6.50 11.05
C LEU A 137 5.47 -7.97 11.31
N THR A 138 4.67 -8.61 12.14
CA THR A 138 4.84 -10.02 12.55
C THR A 138 3.59 -10.85 12.32
N ASP A 139 2.40 -10.26 12.45
CA ASP A 139 1.16 -10.96 12.13
C ASP A 139 0.73 -10.65 10.70
N ILE A 140 0.83 -11.65 9.84
CA ILE A 140 0.36 -11.61 8.45
C ILE A 140 -0.64 -12.73 8.15
N SER A 141 -1.20 -13.36 9.19
CA SER A 141 -2.09 -14.51 9.07
C SER A 141 -3.29 -14.24 8.17
N ASN A 142 -3.77 -12.99 8.16
CA ASN A 142 -4.92 -12.57 7.36
C ASN A 142 -4.65 -12.46 5.85
N VAL A 143 -3.39 -12.50 5.37
CA VAL A 143 -3.09 -12.40 3.93
C VAL A 143 -3.84 -13.47 3.12
N VAL A 144 -3.99 -14.67 3.67
CA VAL A 144 -4.63 -15.76 2.94
C VAL A 144 -6.15 -15.62 2.79
N THR A 145 -6.76 -14.70 3.55
CA THR A 145 -8.19 -14.39 3.50
C THR A 145 -8.57 -13.59 2.25
N ILE A 146 -7.60 -12.98 1.56
CA ILE A 146 -7.85 -12.22 0.33
C ILE A 146 -8.34 -13.18 -0.76
N PRO A 147 -9.57 -13.03 -1.30
CA PRO A 147 -10.17 -14.06 -2.15
C PRO A 147 -9.41 -14.32 -3.45
N ARG A 148 -8.91 -13.26 -4.10
CA ARG A 148 -8.30 -13.30 -5.44
C ARG A 148 -6.80 -13.02 -5.46
N LEU A 149 -6.11 -13.10 -4.33
CA LEU A 149 -4.68 -12.84 -4.26
C LEU A 149 -3.89 -13.84 -5.11
N LYS A 150 -3.17 -13.32 -6.11
CA LYS A 150 -2.31 -14.06 -7.04
C LYS A 150 -0.82 -13.82 -6.81
N SER A 151 -0.48 -12.63 -6.33
CA SER A 151 0.92 -12.20 -6.17
C SER A 151 1.13 -11.58 -4.80
N PHE A 152 2.11 -12.10 -4.04
CA PHE A 152 2.44 -11.59 -2.70
C PHE A 152 3.93 -11.32 -2.52
N GLY A 153 4.27 -10.05 -2.28
CA GLY A 153 5.64 -9.59 -2.09
C GLY A 153 5.87 -9.18 -0.64
N ILE A 154 6.96 -9.64 -0.03
CA ILE A 154 7.35 -9.17 1.31
C ILE A 154 8.86 -9.01 1.46
N SER A 155 9.31 -7.85 1.93
CA SER A 155 10.73 -7.59 2.17
C SER A 155 11.00 -6.69 3.37
N GLY A 156 12.18 -6.80 3.98
CA GLY A 156 12.56 -5.93 5.09
C GLY A 156 11.63 -6.03 6.31
N THR A 157 11.09 -7.23 6.55
CA THR A 157 10.32 -7.63 7.74
C THR A 157 11.10 -8.66 8.56
N GLN A 158 10.57 -9.10 9.70
CA GLN A 158 11.27 -10.04 10.61
C GLN A 158 10.92 -11.51 10.40
N HIS A 159 10.05 -11.82 9.44
CA HIS A 159 9.62 -13.19 9.15
C HIS A 159 10.79 -14.07 8.70
N SER A 160 10.70 -15.35 9.07
CA SER A 160 11.48 -16.46 8.52
C SER A 160 10.80 -17.03 7.28
N ALA A 161 11.54 -17.83 6.50
CA ALA A 161 10.99 -18.51 5.33
C ALA A 161 9.83 -19.43 5.69
N ALA A 162 9.96 -20.17 6.81
CA ALA A 162 8.94 -21.11 7.27
C ALA A 162 7.62 -20.42 7.64
N GLU A 163 7.69 -19.25 8.27
CA GLU A 163 6.51 -18.44 8.60
C GLU A 163 5.77 -17.91 7.37
N LEU A 164 6.40 -17.92 6.19
CA LEU A 164 5.76 -17.50 4.94
C LEU A 164 5.21 -18.66 4.10
N GLU A 165 5.51 -19.92 4.46
CA GLU A 165 5.13 -21.10 3.66
C GLU A 165 3.60 -21.22 3.53
N PHE A 166 2.84 -20.82 4.55
CA PHE A 166 1.38 -20.89 4.51
C PHE A 166 0.77 -20.01 3.40
N ILE A 167 1.43 -18.91 3.04
CA ILE A 167 1.01 -18.04 1.94
C ILE A 167 1.31 -18.72 0.61
N ALA A 168 2.46 -19.39 0.49
CA ALA A 168 2.81 -20.16 -0.71
C ALA A 168 1.82 -21.31 -0.98
N ARG A 169 1.19 -21.86 0.07
CA ARG A 169 0.16 -22.91 -0.01
C ARG A 169 -1.22 -22.40 -0.42
N LYS A 170 -1.45 -21.08 -0.42
CA LYS A 170 -2.76 -20.52 -0.75
C LYS A 170 -3.16 -20.88 -2.19
N ALA A 171 -4.36 -21.43 -2.34
CA ALA A 171 -4.93 -21.69 -3.65
C ALA A 171 -5.04 -20.38 -4.46
N GLY A 172 -4.64 -20.44 -5.74
CA GLY A 172 -4.64 -19.30 -6.65
C GLY A 172 -3.38 -18.43 -6.57
N MET A 173 -2.45 -18.70 -5.65
CA MET A 173 -1.15 -18.03 -5.63
C MET A 173 -0.34 -18.44 -6.87
N LEU A 174 0.10 -17.45 -7.64
CA LEU A 174 0.87 -17.62 -8.87
C LEU A 174 2.32 -17.21 -8.68
N ALA A 175 2.56 -16.21 -7.85
CA ALA A 175 3.89 -15.65 -7.69
C ALA A 175 4.13 -15.18 -6.25
N MET A 176 5.39 -15.30 -5.81
CA MET A 176 5.84 -14.68 -4.57
C MET A 176 7.25 -14.13 -4.73
N GLN A 177 7.47 -12.92 -4.22
CA GLN A 177 8.79 -12.30 -4.17
C GLN A 177 9.13 -11.95 -2.72
N VAL A 178 10.18 -12.56 -2.19
CA VAL A 178 10.51 -12.47 -0.78
C VAL A 178 11.98 -12.15 -0.58
N SER A 179 12.27 -11.17 0.28
CA SER A 179 13.63 -10.84 0.70
C SER A 179 13.68 -10.69 2.22
N LEU A 180 14.33 -11.65 2.87
CA LEU A 180 14.34 -11.78 4.33
C LEU A 180 15.60 -11.19 4.95
N LYS A 181 15.63 -11.15 6.28
CA LYS A 181 16.67 -10.51 7.09
C LYS A 181 18.11 -10.94 6.77
N ASN A 182 18.30 -12.13 6.19
CA ASN A 182 19.60 -12.64 5.80
C ASN A 182 19.48 -13.58 4.60
N ARG A 183 20.62 -13.85 3.95
CA ARG A 183 20.71 -14.71 2.77
C ARG A 183 20.21 -16.13 3.01
N LYS A 184 20.48 -16.72 4.19
CA LYS A 184 20.04 -18.07 4.53
C LYS A 184 18.52 -18.21 4.51
N GLU A 185 17.81 -17.25 5.10
CA GLU A 185 16.35 -17.21 5.09
C GLU A 185 15.81 -16.96 3.68
N THR A 186 16.40 -16.04 2.92
CA THR A 186 16.01 -15.81 1.52
C THR A 186 16.18 -17.07 0.67
N ASP A 187 17.32 -17.75 0.75
CA ASP A 187 17.59 -18.99 0.02
C ASP A 187 16.65 -20.14 0.46
N ALA A 188 16.29 -20.19 1.75
CA ALA A 188 15.30 -21.14 2.26
C ALA A 188 13.90 -20.87 1.67
N PHE A 189 13.52 -19.60 1.54
CA PHE A 189 12.26 -19.25 0.89
C PHE A 189 12.28 -19.55 -0.61
N GLU A 190 13.41 -19.36 -1.31
CA GLU A 190 13.54 -19.74 -2.73
C GLU A 190 13.26 -21.24 -2.94
N THR A 191 13.67 -22.09 -2.00
CA THR A 191 13.35 -23.52 -2.02
C THR A 191 11.84 -23.77 -1.88
N ILE A 192 11.16 -23.01 -1.00
CA ILE A 192 9.69 -23.05 -0.83
C ILE A 192 9.02 -22.60 -2.13
N ARG A 193 9.46 -21.46 -2.69
CA ARG A 193 8.91 -20.90 -3.94
C ARG A 193 8.97 -21.90 -5.09
N GLN A 194 10.10 -22.59 -5.26
CA GLN A 194 10.28 -23.65 -6.26
C GLN A 194 9.36 -24.86 -5.98
N ARG A 195 9.24 -25.30 -4.73
CA ARG A 195 8.35 -26.41 -4.32
C ARG A 195 6.91 -26.17 -4.74
N TYR A 196 6.44 -24.93 -4.66
CA TYR A 196 5.08 -24.53 -5.02
C TYR A 196 4.96 -23.99 -6.46
N ASN A 197 6.02 -24.07 -7.28
CA ASN A 197 6.06 -23.59 -8.67
C ASN A 197 5.62 -22.11 -8.82
N LEU A 198 6.00 -21.27 -7.85
CA LEU A 198 5.63 -19.86 -7.82
C LEU A 198 6.61 -19.04 -8.66
N ALA A 199 6.12 -18.12 -9.49
CA ALA A 199 6.95 -17.21 -10.26
C ALA A 199 7.57 -16.07 -9.40
N VAL A 200 8.55 -15.38 -9.97
CA VAL A 200 9.02 -14.05 -9.53
C VAL A 200 8.54 -13.05 -10.59
N TRP A 201 7.99 -11.90 -10.20
CA TRP A 201 7.68 -10.82 -11.14
C TRP A 201 8.76 -9.73 -11.13
N ILE A 202 8.81 -8.99 -12.23
CA ILE A 202 9.75 -7.88 -12.50
C ILE A 202 9.07 -6.56 -12.16
#